data_AF-A0AAN7HFH6-F1
#
_entry.id   AF-A0AAN7HFH6-F1
#
_cell.length_a   1.000
_cell.length_b   1.000
_cell.length_c   1.000
_cell.angle_alpha   90.00
_cell.angle_beta   90.00
_cell.angle_gamma   90.00
#
_symmetry.space_group_name_H-M   'P 1'
#
loop_
_entity.id
_entity.type
_entity.pdbx_description
1 polymer ?
#
loop_
_entity_poly.entity_id
_entity_poly.type
_entity_poly.pdbx_seq_one_letter_code
_entity_poly.pdbx_strand_id
1 'polypeptide(L)'
;MDWHWLWQQSLTIFSRVTPAEWCQAIFLLSAGGVLAVAVLPYDIKIILVNYGARKTQDPSADGPSQEFRGRGWLLSFIDTITSWSQVPHSWFGTFYVVSVTCSLFWLVQYLIDGAVLRCVAEAQAGANGLSATLGQVRLGWFMMFLQGARRTLEHWTIMKQSRSTLWVVHWLLGLLFYFAISVSVWVEGSHAFLNPADYTDDAQSVLKMAVAFPIFMFAWVNQYRCHKHLAGLKKYSLPTAGMFRHYICPHYTCECLLYLSMAVATAPRGAWFNRTVVCALIFVAMNLGVTASGTRKWYAGKFGIGSVAMKWNMVPFIF
;
A
#
# COMPACT_ATOMS: atom_id res chain seq x y z
N MET A 1 -39.18 9.34 10.44
CA MET A 1 -37.94 8.54 10.54
C MET A 1 -36.93 9.40 11.25
N ASP A 2 -36.58 9.05 12.48
CA ASP A 2 -35.84 9.92 13.39
C ASP A 2 -34.35 10.00 13.05
N TRP A 3 -34.01 10.95 12.17
CA TRP A 3 -32.64 11.29 11.82
C TRP A 3 -31.79 11.61 13.05
N HIS A 4 -32.39 12.16 14.11
CA HIS A 4 -31.70 12.47 15.37
C HIS A 4 -31.26 11.22 16.13
N TRP A 5 -32.08 10.16 16.14
CA TRP A 5 -31.74 8.88 16.77
C TRP A 5 -30.65 8.15 15.97
N LEU A 6 -30.76 8.11 14.64
CA LEU A 6 -29.72 7.57 13.77
C LEU A 6 -28.40 8.33 13.90
N TRP A 7 -28.45 9.66 14.02
CA TRP A 7 -27.27 10.50 14.22
C TRP A 7 -26.61 10.24 15.57
N GLN A 8 -27.37 10.17 16.66
CA GLN A 8 -26.84 9.85 18.00
C GLN A 8 -26.27 8.43 18.09
N GLN A 9 -26.93 7.45 17.47
CA GLN A 9 -26.37 6.10 17.34
C GLN A 9 -25.09 6.08 16.51
N SER A 10 -25.03 6.82 15.40
CA SER A 10 -23.82 6.92 14.59
C SER A 10 -22.68 7.53 15.39
N LEU A 11 -22.92 8.64 16.11
CA LEU A 11 -21.91 9.28 16.95
C LEU A 11 -21.42 8.37 18.09
N THR A 12 -22.32 7.62 18.72
CA THR A 12 -21.94 6.67 19.80
C THR A 12 -21.21 5.43 19.29
N ILE A 13 -21.49 5.00 18.05
CA ILE A 13 -20.71 3.94 17.40
C ILE A 13 -19.33 4.49 17.07
N PHE A 14 -19.23 5.66 16.43
CA PHE A 14 -17.95 6.26 16.05
C PHE A 14 -17.07 6.61 17.26
N SER A 15 -17.65 6.95 18.42
CA SER A 15 -16.91 7.20 19.65
C SER A 15 -16.38 5.93 20.33
N ARG A 16 -16.81 4.74 19.90
CA ARG A 16 -16.37 3.45 20.45
C ARG A 16 -15.30 2.76 19.61
N VAL A 17 -15.09 3.21 18.37
CA VAL A 17 -14.10 2.62 17.46
C VAL A 17 -12.72 3.12 17.82
N THR A 18 -11.82 2.19 18.10
CA THR A 18 -10.42 2.50 18.43
C THR A 18 -9.64 3.01 17.21
N PRO A 19 -8.55 3.76 17.41
CA PRO A 19 -7.65 4.17 16.31
C PRO A 19 -7.18 2.99 15.44
N ALA A 20 -6.87 1.84 16.04
CA ALA A 20 -6.50 0.62 15.32
C ALA A 20 -7.63 0.11 14.42
N GLU A 21 -8.87 0.04 14.92
CA GLU A 21 -10.04 -0.40 14.13
C GLU A 21 -10.34 0.54 12.97
N TRP A 22 -10.19 1.86 13.16
CA TRP A 22 -10.28 2.82 12.07
C TRP A 22 -9.26 2.55 10.96
N CYS A 23 -8.00 2.31 11.33
CA CYS A 23 -6.95 1.97 10.36
C CYS A 23 -7.27 0.65 9.64
N GLN A 24 -7.68 -0.38 10.39
CA GLN A 24 -8.08 -1.68 9.84
C GLN A 24 -9.24 -1.54 8.83
N ALA A 25 -10.29 -0.79 9.20
CA ALA A 25 -11.42 -0.52 8.32
C ALA A 25 -10.98 0.21 7.04
N ILE A 26 -10.14 1.24 7.15
CA ILE A 26 -9.59 1.96 5.99
C ILE A 26 -8.90 0.98 5.05
N PHE A 27 -8.00 0.12 5.55
CA PHE A 27 -7.28 -0.81 4.68
C PHE A 27 -8.18 -1.86 4.06
N LEU A 28 -9.07 -2.48 4.83
CA LEU A 28 -9.93 -3.56 4.35
C LEU A 28 -10.99 -3.07 3.36
N LEU A 29 -11.59 -1.91 3.61
CA LEU A 29 -12.51 -1.26 2.67
C LEU A 29 -11.79 -0.86 1.39
N SER A 30 -10.57 -0.33 1.50
CA SER A 30 -9.74 0.00 0.34
C SER A 30 -9.39 -1.25 -0.47
N ALA A 31 -9.07 -2.36 0.20
CA ALA A 31 -8.77 -3.64 -0.45
C ALA A 31 -10.00 -4.18 -1.19
N GLY A 32 -11.17 -4.14 -0.54
CA GLY A 32 -12.46 -4.51 -1.13
C GLY A 32 -12.80 -3.65 -2.34
N GLY A 33 -12.58 -2.33 -2.26
CA GLY A 33 -12.78 -1.39 -3.36
C GLY A 33 -11.90 -1.71 -4.57
N VAL A 34 -10.61 -1.98 -4.35
CA VAL A 34 -9.68 -2.37 -5.43
C VAL A 34 -10.11 -3.69 -6.09
N LEU A 35 -10.52 -4.69 -5.29
CA LEU A 35 -11.00 -5.98 -5.82
C LEU A 35 -12.31 -5.82 -6.58
N ALA A 36 -13.25 -5.03 -6.07
CA ALA A 36 -14.51 -4.75 -6.76
C ALA A 36 -14.25 -4.15 -8.14
N VAL A 37 -13.37 -3.15 -8.22
CA VAL A 37 -12.94 -2.55 -9.49
C VAL A 37 -12.22 -3.56 -10.39
N ALA A 38 -11.45 -4.49 -9.82
CA ALA A 38 -10.72 -5.49 -10.59
C ALA A 38 -11.62 -6.54 -11.26
N VAL A 39 -12.81 -6.82 -10.69
CA VAL A 39 -13.80 -7.79 -11.19
C VAL A 39 -14.78 -7.14 -12.19
N LEU A 40 -14.81 -5.81 -12.30
CA LEU A 40 -15.67 -5.12 -13.26
C LEU A 40 -15.42 -5.57 -14.72
N PRO A 41 -16.46 -5.54 -15.58
CA PRO A 41 -16.35 -5.81 -17.00
C PRO A 41 -15.24 -5.00 -17.68
N TYR A 42 -14.65 -5.58 -18.73
CA TYR A 42 -13.46 -5.04 -19.41
C TYR A 42 -13.61 -3.57 -19.81
N ASP A 43 -14.79 -3.19 -20.31
CA ASP A 43 -15.10 -1.84 -20.78
C ASP A 43 -15.02 -0.79 -19.66
N ILE A 44 -15.43 -1.16 -18.44
CA ILE A 44 -15.38 -0.28 -17.27
C ILE A 44 -13.96 -0.27 -16.67
N LYS A 45 -13.28 -1.42 -16.71
CA LYS A 45 -11.92 -1.59 -16.19
C LYS A 45 -10.88 -0.78 -16.98
N ILE A 46 -11.04 -0.63 -18.30
CA ILE A 46 -10.17 0.25 -19.09
C ILE A 46 -10.24 1.69 -18.60
N ILE A 47 -11.46 2.18 -18.34
CA ILE A 47 -11.69 3.56 -17.92
C ILE A 47 -11.13 3.80 -16.52
N LEU A 48 -11.39 2.88 -15.58
CA LEU A 48 -11.05 3.09 -14.17
C LEU A 48 -9.60 2.72 -13.80
N VAL A 49 -9.01 1.70 -14.44
CA VAL A 49 -7.77 1.05 -13.95
C VAL A 49 -6.60 1.18 -14.92
N ASN A 50 -6.84 1.23 -16.24
CA ASN A 50 -5.73 1.22 -17.18
C ASN A 50 -5.09 2.60 -17.31
N TYR A 51 -3.83 2.68 -16.90
CA TYR A 51 -2.99 3.87 -17.07
C TYR A 51 -1.62 3.54 -17.68
N GLY A 52 -1.00 4.54 -18.30
CA GLY A 52 0.33 4.43 -18.92
C GLY A 52 0.35 3.56 -20.19
N ALA A 53 1.33 2.66 -20.30
CA ALA A 53 1.55 1.78 -21.47
C ALA A 53 0.37 0.86 -21.84
N ARG A 54 -0.60 0.75 -20.93
CA ARG A 54 -1.80 -0.09 -21.04
C ARG A 54 -2.94 0.63 -21.76
N LYS A 55 -2.82 1.94 -22.02
CA LYS A 55 -3.80 2.72 -22.81
C LYS A 55 -3.58 2.60 -24.32
N THR A 56 -2.39 2.20 -24.78
CA THR A 56 -1.99 2.22 -26.21
C THR A 56 -2.22 0.90 -26.95
N GLN A 57 -3.08 0.00 -26.47
CA GLN A 57 -3.55 -1.13 -27.27
C GLN A 57 -4.87 -0.74 -27.93
N ASP A 58 -4.78 0.06 -29.00
CA ASP A 58 -5.83 0.05 -30.03
C ASP A 58 -5.63 -1.25 -30.84
N PRO A 59 -6.68 -2.06 -31.04
CA PRO A 59 -6.65 -3.11 -32.05
C PRO A 59 -6.55 -2.44 -33.42
N SER A 60 -5.55 -2.87 -34.19
CA SER A 60 -5.42 -2.79 -35.65
C SER A 60 -6.41 -1.87 -36.37
N ALA A 61 -5.89 -0.75 -36.88
CA ALA A 61 -6.53 0.02 -37.94
C ALA A 61 -6.64 -0.86 -39.19
N ASP A 62 -7.78 -1.53 -39.35
CA ASP A 62 -8.41 -1.91 -40.62
C ASP A 62 -9.67 -2.73 -40.32
N GLY A 63 -10.79 -2.02 -40.13
CA GLY A 63 -12.13 -2.59 -39.97
C GLY A 63 -13.15 -1.45 -39.95
N PRO A 64 -14.28 -1.55 -40.68
CA PRO A 64 -15.19 -0.42 -40.85
C PRO A 64 -15.76 0.02 -39.51
N SER A 65 -15.78 1.33 -39.32
CA SER A 65 -16.37 2.06 -38.19
C SER A 65 -17.76 1.51 -37.79
N GLN A 66 -17.77 0.64 -36.78
CA GLN A 66 -18.95 0.30 -35.99
C GLN A 66 -18.67 0.62 -34.52
N GLU A 67 -18.51 1.90 -34.19
CA GLU A 67 -18.52 2.35 -32.80
C GLU A 67 -19.50 3.51 -32.62
N PHE A 68 -20.05 3.60 -31.40
CA PHE A 68 -20.89 4.68 -30.84
C PHE A 68 -22.43 4.60 -30.96
N ARG A 69 -23.07 3.45 -30.71
CA ARG A 69 -24.53 3.43 -30.44
C ARG A 69 -25.01 2.73 -29.15
N GLY A 70 -24.12 2.42 -28.20
CA GLY A 70 -24.52 1.72 -26.96
C GLY A 70 -23.82 2.15 -25.67
N ARG A 71 -23.05 3.24 -25.64
CA ARG A 71 -22.41 3.70 -24.39
C ARG A 71 -23.46 4.38 -23.51
N GLY A 72 -23.91 3.69 -22.46
CA GLY A 72 -24.83 4.26 -21.48
C GLY A 72 -24.28 5.57 -20.91
N TRP A 73 -25.16 6.56 -20.72
CA TRP A 73 -24.81 7.92 -20.29
C TRP A 73 -23.90 7.97 -19.05
N LEU A 74 -24.08 7.03 -18.10
CA LEU A 74 -23.24 6.86 -16.91
C LEU A 74 -21.77 6.56 -17.25
N LEU A 75 -21.51 5.72 -18.25
CA LEU A 75 -20.14 5.39 -18.66
C LEU A 75 -19.47 6.58 -19.34
N SER A 76 -20.22 7.33 -20.15
CA SER A 76 -19.73 8.57 -20.77
C SER A 76 -19.44 9.65 -19.73
N PHE A 77 -20.27 9.75 -18.69
CA PHE A 77 -20.06 10.68 -17.56
C PHE A 77 -18.83 10.29 -16.73
N ILE A 78 -18.69 9.01 -16.40
CA ILE A 78 -17.51 8.48 -15.69
C ILE A 78 -16.24 8.69 -16.51
N ASP A 79 -16.26 8.47 -17.83
CA ASP A 79 -15.12 8.71 -18.73
C ASP A 79 -14.73 10.21 -18.78
N THR A 80 -15.74 11.09 -18.82
CA THR A 80 -15.54 12.54 -18.79
C THR A 80 -14.91 13.01 -17.48
N ILE A 81 -15.44 12.54 -16.34
CA ILE A 81 -14.86 12.86 -15.02
C ILE A 81 -13.44 12.29 -14.90
N THR A 82 -13.25 11.04 -15.33
CA THR A 82 -11.96 10.35 -15.18
C THR A 82 -10.88 11.01 -16.02
N SER A 83 -11.19 11.46 -17.24
CA SER A 83 -10.24 12.18 -18.10
C SER A 83 -9.88 13.57 -17.57
N TRP A 84 -10.82 14.27 -16.93
CA TRP A 84 -10.58 15.57 -16.31
C TRP A 84 -9.83 15.49 -14.97
N SER A 85 -9.88 14.33 -14.30
CA SER A 85 -9.30 14.10 -12.97
C SER A 85 -8.05 13.21 -12.97
N GLN A 86 -7.27 13.26 -14.05
CA GLN A 86 -5.98 12.58 -14.14
C GLN A 86 -4.87 13.42 -13.50
N VAL A 87 -4.11 12.83 -12.56
CA VAL A 87 -2.91 13.45 -11.99
C VAL A 87 -1.65 12.96 -12.71
N PRO A 88 -0.63 13.82 -12.89
CA PRO A 88 0.60 13.44 -13.57
C PRO A 88 1.45 12.49 -12.71
N HIS A 89 2.26 11.64 -13.34
CA HIS A 89 3.17 10.71 -12.66
C HIS A 89 4.13 11.39 -11.66
N SER A 90 4.44 12.66 -11.87
CA SER A 90 5.27 13.46 -10.95
C SER A 90 4.69 13.51 -9.53
N TRP A 91 3.37 13.42 -9.39
CA TRP A 91 2.71 13.43 -8.10
C TRP A 91 2.93 12.16 -7.29
N PHE A 92 3.52 11.10 -7.87
CA PHE A 92 3.82 9.89 -7.11
C PHE A 92 4.89 10.13 -6.04
N GLY A 93 5.71 11.17 -6.20
CA GLY A 93 6.64 11.60 -5.16
C GLY A 93 5.94 12.05 -3.87
N THR A 94 4.70 12.56 -3.96
CA THR A 94 3.97 13.05 -2.78
C THR A 94 3.70 11.94 -1.77
N PHE A 95 3.49 10.71 -2.22
CA PHE A 95 3.32 9.55 -1.35
C PHE A 95 4.50 9.33 -0.42
N TYR A 96 5.71 9.36 -0.96
CA TYR A 96 6.92 9.09 -0.19
C TYR A 96 7.29 10.28 0.69
N VAL A 97 7.07 11.50 0.21
CA VAL A 97 7.22 12.71 1.02
C VAL A 97 6.27 12.68 2.21
N VAL A 98 4.98 12.37 1.99
CA VAL A 98 4.00 12.22 3.09
C VAL A 98 4.43 11.12 4.06
N SER A 99 4.91 9.98 3.58
CA SER A 99 5.46 8.91 4.44
C SER A 99 6.56 9.42 5.37
N VAL A 100 7.57 10.10 4.81
CA VAL A 100 8.70 10.66 5.58
C VAL A 100 8.24 11.75 6.52
N THR A 101 7.39 12.68 6.07
CA THR A 101 6.85 13.75 6.91
C THR A 101 6.04 13.20 8.08
N CYS A 102 5.19 12.20 7.84
CA CYS A 102 4.46 11.52 8.92
C CYS A 102 5.42 10.83 9.90
N SER A 103 6.45 10.13 9.42
CA SER A 103 7.46 9.54 10.30
C SER A 103 8.17 10.59 11.16
N LEU A 104 8.55 11.74 10.59
CA LEU A 104 9.16 12.84 11.35
C LEU A 104 8.18 13.46 12.35
N PHE A 105 6.92 13.66 11.94
CA PHE A 105 5.86 14.13 12.83
C PHE A 105 5.71 13.23 14.04
N TRP A 106 5.61 11.91 13.84
CA TRP A 106 5.49 10.96 14.94
C TRP A 106 6.74 10.88 15.81
N LEU A 107 7.94 11.03 15.22
CA LEU A 107 9.17 11.12 15.99
C LEU A 107 9.15 12.34 16.92
N VAL A 108 8.75 13.50 16.41
CA VAL A 108 8.61 14.72 17.23
C VAL A 108 7.60 14.50 18.34
N GLN A 109 6.41 13.97 18.03
CA GLN A 109 5.39 13.66 19.05
C GLN A 109 5.93 12.69 20.12
N TYR A 110 6.71 11.68 19.73
CA TYR A 110 7.30 10.73 20.66
C TYR A 110 8.37 11.37 21.57
N LEU A 111 9.23 12.23 21.02
CA LEU A 111 10.34 12.85 21.78
C LEU A 111 9.87 13.90 22.79
N ILE A 112 8.75 14.59 22.52
CA ILE A 112 8.26 15.68 23.36
C ILE A 112 7.04 15.33 24.22
N ASP A 113 6.64 14.05 24.27
CA ASP A 113 5.35 13.61 24.86
C ASP A 113 4.16 14.41 24.30
N GLY A 114 4.07 14.48 22.97
CA GLY A 114 3.13 15.33 22.26
C GLY A 114 1.67 14.90 22.44
N ALA A 115 0.78 15.90 22.52
CA ALA A 115 -0.64 15.71 22.78
C ALA A 115 -1.35 14.80 21.76
N VAL A 116 -0.92 14.77 20.49
CA VAL A 116 -1.56 13.93 19.47
C VAL A 116 -1.27 12.46 19.72
N LEU A 117 -0.01 12.11 20.00
CA LEU A 117 0.36 10.73 20.33
C LEU A 117 -0.33 10.27 21.61
N ARG A 118 -0.36 11.12 22.63
CA ARG A 118 -1.06 10.83 23.88
C ARG A 118 -2.56 10.61 23.68
N CYS A 119 -3.23 11.47 22.91
CA CYS A 119 -4.65 11.33 22.57
C CYS A 119 -4.93 10.01 21.83
N VAL A 120 -4.11 9.67 20.83
CA VAL A 120 -4.24 8.38 20.13
C VAL A 120 -4.00 7.21 21.08
N ALA A 121 -3.00 7.30 21.96
CA ALA A 121 -2.69 6.25 22.91
C ALA A 121 -3.81 6.04 23.95
N GLU A 122 -4.36 7.12 24.51
CA GLU A 122 -5.47 7.08 25.47
C GLU A 122 -6.75 6.55 24.80
N ALA A 123 -7.06 7.00 23.59
CA ALA A 123 -8.20 6.51 22.81
C ALA A 123 -8.07 5.02 22.46
N GLN A 124 -6.85 4.54 22.21
CA GLN A 124 -6.60 3.12 21.95
C GLN A 124 -6.62 2.29 23.24
N ALA A 125 -6.04 2.78 24.32
CA ALA A 125 -5.92 2.07 25.60
C ALA A 125 -7.26 1.94 26.35
N GLY A 126 -8.25 2.76 25.99
CA GLY A 126 -9.64 2.57 26.43
C GLY A 126 -10.25 1.23 26.01
N ALA A 127 -9.66 0.54 25.04
CA ALA A 127 -9.98 -0.85 24.72
C ALA A 127 -8.99 -1.80 25.43
N ASN A 128 -9.51 -2.80 26.15
CA ASN A 128 -8.69 -3.86 26.74
C ASN A 128 -7.90 -4.58 25.63
N GLY A 129 -6.57 -4.44 25.63
CA GLY A 129 -5.74 -4.96 24.55
C GLY A 129 -4.33 -5.37 24.98
N LEU A 130 -3.83 -6.43 24.32
CA LEU A 130 -2.41 -6.73 24.28
C LEU A 130 -1.66 -5.53 23.69
N SER A 131 -0.47 -5.23 24.18
CA SER A 131 0.37 -4.14 23.64
C SER A 131 1.70 -4.67 23.15
N ALA A 132 2.22 -4.06 22.09
CA ALA A 132 3.61 -4.15 21.68
C ALA A 132 4.49 -3.39 22.67
N THR A 133 5.75 -3.79 22.79
CA THR A 133 6.74 -3.09 23.62
C THR A 133 7.23 -1.82 22.93
N LEU A 134 7.87 -0.93 23.70
CA LEU A 134 8.46 0.29 23.13
C LEU A 134 9.56 -0.03 22.11
N GLY A 135 10.36 -1.08 22.33
CA GLY A 135 11.39 -1.50 21.37
C GLY A 135 10.79 -1.89 20.03
N GLN A 136 9.69 -2.67 20.05
CA GLN A 136 8.98 -3.10 18.85
C GLN A 136 8.41 -1.91 18.05
N VAL A 137 7.79 -0.94 18.72
CA VAL A 137 7.22 0.25 18.05
C VAL A 137 8.30 1.15 17.49
N ARG A 138 9.39 1.39 18.23
CA ARG A 138 10.53 2.17 17.71
C ARG A 138 11.13 1.50 16.47
N LEU A 139 11.27 0.18 16.48
CA LEU A 139 11.75 -0.57 15.32
C LEU A 139 10.79 -0.46 14.14
N GLY A 140 9.48 -0.64 14.36
CA GLY A 140 8.46 -0.49 13.32
C GLY A 140 8.46 0.90 12.69
N TRP A 141 8.56 1.95 13.51
CA TRP A 141 8.71 3.32 13.04
C TRP A 141 9.97 3.51 12.20
N PHE A 142 11.10 2.98 12.68
CA PHE A 142 12.37 3.08 11.99
C PHE A 142 12.34 2.37 10.63
N MET A 143 11.73 1.18 10.56
CA MET A 143 11.50 0.45 9.31
C MET A 143 10.65 1.25 8.31
N MET A 144 9.54 1.85 8.77
CA MET A 144 8.72 2.73 7.93
C MET A 144 9.48 3.98 7.45
N PHE A 145 10.25 4.62 8.32
CA PHE A 145 11.08 5.77 7.96
C PHE A 145 12.14 5.40 6.93
N LEU A 146 12.87 4.29 7.12
CA LEU A 146 13.86 3.79 6.16
C LEU A 146 13.23 3.46 4.80
N GLN A 147 12.02 2.90 4.79
CA GLN A 147 11.29 2.64 3.56
C GLN A 147 10.90 3.94 2.86
N GLY A 148 10.27 4.86 3.57
CA GLY A 148 9.85 6.16 3.04
C GLY A 148 11.03 6.98 2.50
N ALA A 149 12.11 7.10 3.27
CA ALA A 149 13.30 7.85 2.91
C ALA A 149 13.94 7.27 1.63
N ARG A 150 14.16 5.95 1.57
CA ARG A 150 14.69 5.31 0.36
C ARG A 150 13.79 5.53 -0.85
N ARG A 151 12.49 5.30 -0.72
CA ARG A 151 11.54 5.46 -1.84
C ARG A 151 11.52 6.91 -2.36
N THR A 152 11.65 7.88 -1.47
CA THR A 152 11.78 9.30 -1.81
C THR A 152 13.06 9.56 -2.60
N LEU A 153 14.20 9.09 -2.10
CA LEU A 153 15.50 9.22 -2.77
C LEU A 153 15.50 8.54 -4.15
N GLU A 154 14.99 7.31 -4.25
CA GLU A 154 14.85 6.60 -5.53
C GLU A 154 13.99 7.36 -6.53
N HIS A 155 12.89 7.95 -6.07
CA HIS A 155 11.99 8.70 -6.94
C HIS A 155 12.68 9.92 -7.55
N TRP A 156 13.49 10.64 -6.77
CA TRP A 156 14.22 11.81 -7.25
C TRP A 156 15.47 11.50 -8.06
N THR A 157 16.18 10.42 -7.73
CA THR A 157 17.51 10.15 -8.31
C THR A 157 17.52 9.06 -9.39
N ILE A 158 16.60 8.10 -9.33
CA ILE A 158 16.64 6.89 -10.18
C ILE A 158 15.46 6.84 -11.14
N MET A 159 14.26 7.19 -10.69
CA MET A 159 13.06 7.02 -11.51
C MET A 159 12.96 8.06 -12.61
N LYS A 160 12.81 7.58 -13.84
CA LYS A 160 12.56 8.44 -15.01
C LYS A 160 11.11 8.91 -15.00
N GLN A 161 10.91 10.21 -15.24
CA GLN A 161 9.55 10.74 -15.35
C GLN A 161 8.81 10.12 -16.54
N SER A 162 7.58 9.69 -16.31
CA SER A 162 6.72 9.11 -17.35
C SER A 162 5.60 10.08 -17.73
N ARG A 163 5.15 10.03 -18.98
CA ARG A 163 3.91 10.69 -19.45
C ARG A 163 2.64 9.96 -19.00
N SER A 164 2.77 8.92 -18.19
CA SER A 164 1.63 8.22 -17.60
C SER A 164 0.91 9.15 -16.64
N THR A 165 -0.42 9.10 -16.63
CA THR A 165 -1.23 9.70 -15.58
C THR A 165 -1.75 8.62 -14.65
N LEU A 166 -2.29 9.00 -13.50
CA LEU A 166 -3.09 8.13 -12.62
C LEU A 166 -4.38 8.87 -12.31
N TRP A 167 -5.48 8.14 -12.14
CA TRP A 167 -6.73 8.76 -11.72
C TRP A 167 -6.62 9.31 -10.28
N VAL A 168 -7.15 10.51 -10.01
CA VAL A 168 -7.05 11.20 -8.71
C VAL A 168 -7.57 10.35 -7.54
N VAL A 169 -8.57 9.49 -7.77
CA VAL A 169 -9.11 8.61 -6.72
C VAL A 169 -8.05 7.62 -6.24
N HIS A 170 -7.28 7.03 -7.15
CA HIS A 170 -6.16 6.16 -6.77
C HIS A 170 -5.05 6.94 -6.08
N TRP A 171 -4.86 8.21 -6.45
CA TRP A 171 -3.90 9.07 -5.77
C TRP A 171 -4.34 9.41 -4.33
N LEU A 172 -5.58 9.82 -4.13
CA LEU A 172 -6.13 10.05 -2.77
C LEU A 172 -6.11 8.77 -1.93
N LEU A 173 -6.42 7.62 -2.52
CA LEU A 173 -6.32 6.32 -1.86
C LEU A 173 -4.90 6.01 -1.40
N GLY A 174 -3.90 6.34 -2.22
CA GLY A 174 -2.49 6.23 -1.85
C GLY A 174 -2.12 7.13 -0.67
N LEU A 175 -2.56 8.40 -0.67
CA LEU A 175 -2.35 9.31 0.47
C LEU A 175 -3.01 8.79 1.75
N LEU A 176 -4.27 8.36 1.66
CA LEU A 176 -5.01 7.78 2.78
C LEU A 176 -4.28 6.57 3.36
N PHE A 177 -3.73 5.70 2.50
CA PHE A 177 -2.91 4.59 2.94
C PHE A 177 -1.69 5.04 3.76
N TYR A 178 -0.92 6.04 3.29
CA TYR A 178 0.26 6.53 4.01
C TYR A 178 -0.08 7.21 5.34
N PHE A 179 -1.21 7.92 5.42
CA PHE A 179 -1.69 8.45 6.70
C PHE A 179 -2.08 7.32 7.67
N ALA A 180 -2.89 6.37 7.23
CA ALA A 180 -3.35 5.26 8.06
C ALA A 180 -2.20 4.35 8.53
N ILE A 181 -1.25 4.02 7.65
CA ILE A 181 -0.10 3.17 8.04
C ILE A 181 0.84 3.89 9.00
N SER A 182 0.96 5.22 8.88
CA SER A 182 1.77 6.01 9.83
C SER A 182 1.23 5.91 11.25
N VAL A 183 -0.10 5.90 11.43
CA VAL A 183 -0.77 5.69 12.72
C VAL A 183 -0.62 4.23 13.16
N SER A 184 -0.84 3.29 12.26
CA SER A 184 -0.87 1.84 12.50
C SER A 184 0.41 1.27 13.14
N VAL A 185 1.54 1.93 12.92
CA VAL A 185 2.84 1.52 13.47
C VAL A 185 2.94 1.84 14.97
N TRP A 186 2.19 2.83 15.45
CA TRP A 186 2.20 3.29 16.85
C TRP A 186 1.07 2.71 17.69
N VAL A 187 -0.12 2.51 17.10
CA VAL A 187 -1.34 2.18 17.85
C VAL A 187 -1.21 0.94 18.74
N GLU A 188 -0.53 -0.11 18.28
CA GLU A 188 -0.37 -1.33 19.07
C GLU A 188 0.57 -1.16 20.28
N GLY A 189 1.36 -0.07 20.36
CA GLY A 189 2.19 0.24 21.53
C GLY A 189 1.57 1.24 22.50
N SER A 190 0.27 1.55 22.37
CA SER A 190 -0.38 2.60 23.15
C SER A 190 -0.29 2.38 24.66
N HIS A 191 -0.48 1.15 25.16
CA HIS A 191 -0.30 0.88 26.59
C HIS A 191 1.16 0.98 27.02
N ALA A 192 2.11 0.60 26.17
CA ALA A 192 3.54 0.73 26.45
C ALA A 192 4.00 2.20 26.49
N PHE A 193 3.32 3.08 25.75
CA PHE A 193 3.54 4.52 25.82
C PHE A 193 3.01 5.11 27.13
N LEU A 194 1.78 4.75 27.53
CA LEU A 194 1.14 5.26 28.74
C LEU A 194 1.73 4.68 30.03
N ASN A 195 2.15 3.41 30.03
CA ASN A 195 2.71 2.71 31.17
C ASN A 195 4.02 1.98 30.80
N PRO A 196 5.13 2.71 30.54
CA PRO A 196 6.37 2.10 30.03
C PRO A 196 6.97 1.01 30.91
N ALA A 197 6.81 1.11 32.23
CA ALA A 197 7.37 0.16 33.19
C ALA A 197 6.81 -1.26 33.03
N ASP A 198 5.57 -1.39 32.55
CA ASP A 198 4.88 -2.68 32.43
C ASP A 198 5.18 -3.38 31.09
N TYR A 199 5.73 -2.65 30.11
CA TYR A 199 5.88 -3.10 28.72
C TYR A 199 7.32 -2.99 28.20
N THR A 200 8.27 -3.47 29.00
CA THR A 200 9.68 -3.64 28.60
C THR A 200 9.87 -4.78 27.59
N ASP A 201 10.99 -4.77 26.87
CA ASP A 201 11.29 -5.83 25.91
C ASP A 201 11.46 -7.18 26.63
N ASP A 202 10.65 -8.16 26.24
CA ASP A 202 10.73 -9.56 26.67
C ASP A 202 11.36 -10.45 25.57
N ALA A 203 11.68 -11.71 25.91
CA ALA A 203 12.29 -12.65 24.98
C ALA A 203 11.49 -12.86 23.68
N GLN A 204 10.15 -12.84 23.75
CA GLN A 204 9.29 -12.99 22.57
C GLN A 204 9.39 -11.75 21.67
N SER A 205 9.35 -10.56 22.26
CA SER A 205 9.48 -9.29 21.53
C SER A 205 10.86 -9.17 20.85
N VAL A 206 11.93 -9.55 21.55
CA VAL A 206 13.31 -9.55 21.00
C VAL A 206 13.42 -10.55 19.85
N LEU A 207 12.87 -11.76 19.99
CA LEU A 207 12.86 -12.76 18.92
C LEU A 207 12.14 -12.25 17.66
N LYS A 208 10.95 -11.65 17.82
CA LYS A 208 10.20 -11.06 16.70
C LYS A 208 11.02 -9.99 15.98
N MET A 209 11.64 -9.07 16.73
CA MET A 209 12.49 -8.02 16.17
C MET A 209 13.72 -8.59 15.45
N ALA A 210 14.39 -9.56 16.07
CA ALA A 210 15.58 -10.22 15.53
C ALA A 210 15.30 -11.01 14.25
N VAL A 211 14.11 -11.57 14.08
CA VAL A 211 13.70 -12.27 12.86
C VAL A 211 13.18 -11.29 11.80
N ALA A 212 12.35 -10.33 12.19
CA ALA A 212 11.68 -9.42 11.26
C ALA A 212 12.66 -8.47 10.57
N PHE A 213 13.65 -7.94 11.29
CA PHE A 213 14.56 -6.93 10.76
C PHE A 213 15.45 -7.46 9.62
N PRO A 214 16.10 -8.65 9.72
CA PRO A 214 16.81 -9.25 8.59
C PRO A 214 15.93 -9.49 7.36
N ILE A 215 14.70 -9.98 7.55
CA ILE A 215 13.76 -10.21 6.43
C ILE A 215 13.39 -8.87 5.78
N PHE A 216 13.17 -7.82 6.57
CA PHE A 216 12.93 -6.48 6.07
C PHE A 216 14.13 -5.97 5.27
N MET A 217 15.35 -6.11 5.78
CA MET A 217 16.56 -5.68 5.07
C MET A 217 16.74 -6.42 3.74
N PHE A 218 16.49 -7.73 3.73
CA PHE A 218 16.49 -8.52 2.51
C PHE A 218 15.48 -7.97 1.48
N ALA A 219 14.24 -7.72 1.90
CA ALA A 219 13.19 -7.17 1.02
C ALA A 219 13.51 -5.75 0.56
N TRP A 220 14.02 -4.89 1.44
CA TRP A 220 14.36 -3.49 1.18
C TRP A 220 15.46 -3.39 0.13
N VAL A 221 16.53 -4.17 0.28
CA VAL A 221 17.65 -4.22 -0.69
C VAL A 221 17.20 -4.78 -2.03
N ASN A 222 16.46 -5.89 -2.04
CA ASN A 222 16.03 -6.52 -3.30
C ASN A 222 14.99 -5.67 -4.05
N GLN A 223 14.14 -4.96 -3.33
CA GLN A 223 13.24 -3.99 -3.95
C GLN A 223 14.03 -2.86 -4.63
N TYR A 224 15.02 -2.28 -3.96
CA TYR A 224 15.90 -1.27 -4.55
C TYR A 224 16.57 -1.77 -5.83
N ARG A 225 17.15 -2.98 -5.78
CA ARG A 225 17.77 -3.62 -6.95
C ARG A 225 16.78 -3.77 -8.11
N CYS A 226 15.54 -4.15 -7.82
CA CYS A 226 14.50 -4.24 -8.83
C CYS A 226 14.16 -2.88 -9.44
N HIS A 227 13.97 -1.83 -8.63
CA HIS A 227 13.69 -0.49 -9.14
C HIS A 227 14.84 0.08 -9.96
N LYS A 228 16.09 -0.09 -9.50
CA LYS A 228 17.28 0.30 -10.24
C LYS A 228 17.37 -0.41 -11.58
N HIS A 229 17.09 -1.72 -11.61
CA HIS A 229 17.04 -2.47 -12.87
C HIS A 229 15.97 -1.92 -13.81
N LEU A 230 14.73 -1.74 -13.34
CA LEU A 230 13.63 -1.20 -14.15
C LEU A 230 13.92 0.19 -14.71
N ALA A 231 14.54 1.08 -13.92
CA ALA A 231 14.90 2.42 -14.36
C ALA A 231 15.99 2.43 -15.44
N GLY A 232 16.91 1.45 -15.39
CA GLY A 232 17.98 1.26 -16.36
C GLY A 232 17.51 0.69 -17.71
N LEU A 233 16.32 0.08 -17.77
CA LEU A 233 15.81 -0.53 -18.99
C LEU A 233 15.45 0.51 -20.07
N LYS A 234 15.58 0.08 -21.34
CA LYS A 234 14.96 0.79 -22.46
C LYS A 234 13.45 0.74 -22.27
N LYS A 235 12.77 1.86 -22.54
CA LYS A 235 11.32 1.97 -22.31
C LYS A 235 10.58 0.83 -23.00
N TYR A 236 9.76 0.11 -22.24
CA TYR A 236 8.97 -1.02 -22.69
C TYR A 236 9.76 -2.24 -23.19
N SER A 237 10.90 -2.57 -22.55
CA SER A 237 11.58 -3.86 -22.68
C SER A 237 11.20 -4.82 -21.54
N LEU A 238 11.35 -6.12 -21.76
CA LEU A 238 11.11 -7.14 -20.75
C LEU A 238 12.26 -7.16 -19.72
N PRO A 239 11.98 -7.07 -18.40
CA PRO A 239 13.00 -7.26 -17.38
C PRO A 239 13.37 -8.75 -17.24
N THR A 240 14.66 -9.05 -17.21
CA THR A 240 15.17 -10.45 -17.19
C THR A 240 16.31 -10.67 -16.19
N ALA A 241 16.78 -9.64 -15.48
CA ALA A 241 17.88 -9.76 -14.54
C ALA A 241 17.40 -9.96 -13.08
N GLY A 242 18.23 -10.62 -12.27
CA GLY A 242 17.96 -10.85 -10.84
C GLY A 242 16.64 -11.59 -10.62
N MET A 243 15.82 -11.09 -9.68
CA MET A 243 14.54 -11.70 -9.37
C MET A 243 13.55 -11.72 -10.54
N PHE A 244 13.72 -10.87 -11.56
CA PHE A 244 12.84 -10.88 -12.75
C PHE A 244 12.99 -12.13 -13.62
N ARG A 245 13.98 -12.99 -13.34
CA ARG A 245 14.08 -14.33 -13.95
C ARG A 245 12.91 -15.22 -13.56
N HIS A 246 12.42 -15.08 -12.33
CA HIS A 246 11.38 -15.94 -11.74
C HIS A 246 10.05 -15.21 -11.53
N TYR A 247 10.06 -13.88 -11.52
CA TYR A 247 8.87 -13.08 -11.23
C TYR A 247 8.58 -12.05 -12.33
N ILE A 248 7.31 -11.72 -12.53
CA ILE A 248 6.84 -10.60 -13.34
C ILE A 248 7.05 -9.29 -12.59
N CYS A 249 6.68 -9.23 -11.31
CA CYS A 249 6.80 -8.04 -10.47
C CYS A 249 7.45 -8.37 -9.11
N PRO A 250 8.74 -8.77 -9.06
CA PRO A 250 9.43 -9.13 -7.82
C PRO A 250 9.52 -7.98 -6.80
N HIS A 251 9.52 -6.72 -7.27
CA HIS A 251 9.50 -5.55 -6.40
C HIS A 251 8.19 -5.44 -5.58
N TYR A 252 7.08 -6.00 -6.08
CA TYR A 252 5.82 -6.09 -5.34
C TYR A 252 5.85 -7.21 -4.30
N THR A 253 6.52 -8.32 -4.59
CA THR A 253 6.83 -9.36 -3.59
C THR A 253 7.62 -8.77 -2.43
N CYS A 254 8.65 -7.99 -2.76
CA CYS A 254 9.47 -7.33 -1.75
C CYS A 254 8.63 -6.32 -0.94
N GLU A 255 7.73 -5.56 -1.57
CA GLU A 255 6.84 -4.65 -0.84
C GLU A 255 5.97 -5.40 0.17
N CYS A 256 5.37 -6.53 -0.22
CA CYS A 256 4.60 -7.37 0.70
C CYS A 256 5.45 -7.90 1.86
N LEU A 257 6.69 -8.32 1.59
CA LEU A 257 7.61 -8.77 2.64
C LEU A 257 7.99 -7.64 3.60
N LEU A 258 8.10 -6.39 3.15
CA LEU A 258 8.35 -5.25 4.03
C LEU A 258 7.23 -5.08 5.05
N TYR A 259 5.96 -5.07 4.61
CA TYR A 259 4.81 -4.96 5.52
C TYR A 259 4.64 -6.19 6.40
N LEU A 260 4.90 -7.40 5.88
CA LEU A 260 4.88 -8.62 6.69
C LEU A 260 5.93 -8.55 7.82
N SER A 261 7.15 -8.14 7.51
CA SER A 261 8.19 -7.94 8.52
C SER A 261 7.78 -6.91 9.57
N MET A 262 7.20 -5.78 9.15
CA MET A 262 6.72 -4.77 10.10
C MET A 262 5.57 -5.30 10.96
N ALA A 263 4.67 -6.12 10.39
CA ALA A 263 3.59 -6.75 11.15
C ALA A 263 4.13 -7.71 12.22
N VAL A 264 5.19 -8.47 11.93
CA VAL A 264 5.85 -9.34 12.92
C VAL A 264 6.59 -8.51 13.97
N ALA A 265 7.39 -7.52 13.53
CA ALA A 265 8.19 -6.68 14.42
C ALA A 265 7.33 -5.95 15.46
N THR A 266 6.17 -5.43 15.04
CA THR A 266 5.26 -4.62 15.86
C THR A 266 4.15 -5.44 16.53
N ALA A 267 4.22 -6.78 16.51
CA ALA A 267 3.17 -7.63 17.05
C ALA A 267 3.09 -7.56 18.59
N PRO A 268 1.91 -7.29 19.18
CA PRO A 268 1.72 -7.30 20.63
C PRO A 268 2.20 -8.57 21.33
N ARG A 269 2.46 -8.48 22.63
CA ARG A 269 2.75 -9.66 23.47
C ARG A 269 1.66 -10.73 23.29
N GLY A 270 2.05 -11.99 23.17
CA GLY A 270 1.10 -13.09 22.94
C GLY A 270 0.55 -13.21 21.51
N ALA A 271 0.78 -12.24 20.63
CA ALA A 271 0.42 -12.31 19.20
C ALA A 271 1.67 -12.41 18.32
N TRP A 272 1.58 -13.09 17.18
CA TRP A 272 2.69 -13.16 16.21
C TRP A 272 2.66 -12.05 15.15
N PHE A 273 1.52 -11.39 14.99
CA PHE A 273 1.32 -10.32 14.00
C PHE A 273 0.54 -9.15 14.60
N ASN A 274 0.95 -7.93 14.25
CA ASN A 274 0.16 -6.72 14.39
C ASN A 274 -1.00 -6.77 13.40
N ARG A 275 -2.23 -6.90 13.91
CA ARG A 275 -3.45 -7.05 13.10
C ARG A 275 -3.70 -5.85 12.20
N THR A 276 -3.41 -4.66 12.70
CA THR A 276 -3.57 -3.40 11.97
C THR A 276 -2.64 -3.35 10.75
N VAL A 277 -1.37 -3.70 10.92
CA VAL A 277 -0.39 -3.76 9.81
C VAL A 277 -0.67 -4.95 8.88
N VAL A 278 -1.22 -6.06 9.37
CA VAL A 278 -1.71 -7.16 8.51
C VAL A 278 -2.84 -6.68 7.58
N CYS A 279 -3.77 -5.85 8.07
CA CYS A 279 -4.81 -5.27 7.20
C CYS A 279 -4.19 -4.39 6.11
N ALA A 280 -3.15 -3.61 6.44
CA ALA A 280 -2.38 -2.85 5.46
C ALA A 280 -1.71 -3.77 4.43
N LEU A 281 -1.10 -4.87 4.86
CA LEU A 281 -0.51 -5.89 3.98
C LEU A 281 -1.55 -6.49 3.03
N ILE A 282 -2.76 -6.80 3.51
CA ILE A 282 -3.86 -7.29 2.67
C ILE A 282 -4.17 -6.27 1.57
N PHE A 283 -4.35 -5.00 1.92
CA PHE A 283 -4.57 -3.94 0.93
C PHE A 283 -3.43 -3.86 -0.10
N VAL A 284 -2.18 -3.85 0.36
CA VAL A 284 -0.99 -3.80 -0.51
C VAL A 284 -0.96 -5.00 -1.44
N ALA A 285 -1.19 -6.21 -0.93
CA ALA A 285 -1.18 -7.43 -1.73
C ALA A 285 -2.30 -7.43 -2.79
N MET A 286 -3.50 -6.96 -2.46
CA MET A 286 -4.59 -6.87 -3.45
C MET A 286 -4.30 -5.81 -4.52
N ASN A 287 -3.87 -4.61 -4.10
CA ASN A 287 -3.55 -3.51 -5.01
C ASN A 287 -2.41 -3.85 -5.98
N LEU A 288 -1.33 -4.43 -5.46
CA LEU A 288 -0.21 -4.85 -6.27
C LEU A 288 -0.52 -6.12 -7.08
N GLY A 289 -1.33 -7.03 -6.55
CA GLY A 289 -1.76 -8.25 -7.25
C GLY A 289 -2.56 -7.96 -8.50
N VAL A 290 -3.53 -7.04 -8.43
CA VAL A 290 -4.29 -6.57 -9.60
C VAL A 290 -3.37 -5.95 -10.65
N THR A 291 -2.40 -5.13 -10.20
CA THR A 291 -1.41 -4.51 -11.08
C THR A 291 -0.46 -5.52 -11.72
N ALA A 292 -0.02 -6.53 -10.97
CA ALA A 292 0.84 -7.61 -11.45
C ALA A 292 0.13 -8.45 -12.53
N SER A 293 -1.15 -8.77 -12.32
CA SER A 293 -1.99 -9.47 -13.30
C SER A 293 -2.07 -8.69 -14.62
N GLY A 294 -2.33 -7.38 -14.54
CA GLY A 294 -2.33 -6.51 -15.72
C GLY A 294 -0.97 -6.45 -16.41
N THR A 295 0.12 -6.42 -15.63
CA THR A 295 1.49 -6.40 -16.17
C THR A 295 1.84 -7.70 -16.89
N ARG A 296 1.43 -8.87 -16.38
CA ARG A 296 1.59 -10.14 -17.10
C ARG A 296 0.88 -10.09 -18.45
N LYS A 297 -0.40 -9.68 -18.47
CA LYS A 297 -1.19 -9.63 -19.72
C LYS A 297 -0.52 -8.72 -20.75
N TRP A 298 -0.02 -7.56 -20.30
CA TRP A 298 0.71 -6.64 -21.16
C TRP A 298 2.03 -7.24 -21.70
N TYR A 299 2.83 -7.89 -20.84
CA TYR A 299 4.05 -8.58 -21.29
C TYR A 299 3.75 -9.73 -22.26
N ALA A 300 2.72 -10.54 -21.99
CA ALA A 300 2.30 -11.64 -22.86
C ALA A 300 1.87 -11.13 -24.24
N GLY A 301 1.07 -10.05 -24.28
CA GLY A 301 0.63 -9.44 -25.54
C GLY A 301 1.78 -8.81 -26.33
N LYS A 302 2.79 -8.25 -25.66
CA LYS A 302 3.90 -7.57 -26.33
C LYS A 302 5.06 -8.49 -26.73
N PHE A 303 5.39 -9.47 -25.90
CA PHE A 303 6.59 -10.30 -26.02
C PHE A 303 6.26 -11.78 -26.24
N GLY A 304 4.99 -12.13 -26.40
CA GLY A 304 4.51 -13.50 -26.51
C GLY A 304 4.35 -14.19 -25.16
N ILE A 305 3.41 -15.13 -25.11
CA ILE A 305 3.03 -15.87 -23.89
C ILE A 305 4.23 -16.63 -23.29
N GLY A 306 5.11 -17.18 -24.13
CA GLY A 306 6.31 -17.90 -23.69
C GLY A 306 7.25 -17.07 -22.82
N SER A 307 7.27 -15.74 -22.99
CA SER A 307 8.13 -14.83 -22.22
C SER A 307 7.74 -14.70 -20.73
N VAL A 308 6.51 -15.09 -20.38
CA VAL A 308 5.96 -14.99 -19.02
C VAL A 308 5.53 -16.33 -18.43
N ALA A 309 5.46 -17.40 -19.23
CA ALA A 309 4.85 -18.68 -18.83
C ALA A 309 5.41 -19.28 -17.53
N MET A 310 6.73 -19.22 -17.34
CA MET A 310 7.43 -19.83 -16.19
C MET A 310 7.69 -18.86 -15.03
N LYS A 311 7.06 -17.69 -15.03
CA LYS A 311 7.27 -16.67 -13.98
C LYS A 311 6.05 -16.63 -13.06
N TRP A 312 6.24 -16.35 -11.78
CA TRP A 312 5.15 -15.94 -10.87
C TRP A 312 4.85 -14.45 -11.04
N ASN A 313 3.61 -14.03 -10.83
CA ASN A 313 3.24 -12.62 -10.86
C ASN A 313 3.89 -11.84 -9.73
N MET A 314 3.72 -12.34 -8.50
CA MET A 314 4.09 -11.65 -7.27
C MET A 314 4.32 -12.62 -6.10
N VAL A 315 3.50 -13.65 -5.89
CA VAL A 315 3.61 -14.56 -4.76
C VAL A 315 4.18 -15.90 -5.25
N PRO A 316 5.39 -16.30 -4.82
CA PRO A 316 5.97 -17.55 -5.31
C PRO A 316 5.07 -18.74 -4.98
N PHE A 317 5.03 -19.69 -5.92
CA PHE A 317 4.25 -20.93 -5.83
C PHE A 317 2.72 -20.74 -5.78
N ILE A 318 2.21 -19.51 -5.79
CA ILE A 318 0.78 -19.22 -5.69
C ILE A 318 0.33 -18.38 -6.89
N PHE A 319 0.95 -17.22 -7.09
CA PHE A 319 0.47 -16.21 -8.02
C PHE A 319 1.58 -15.48 -8.75
#